data_AF-A0A9D0L3S0-F1
#
_entry.id   AF-A0A9D0L3S0-F1
#
_cell.length_a   1.000
_cell.length_b   1.000
_cell.length_c   1.000
_cell.angle_alpha   90.00
_cell.angle_beta   90.00
_cell.angle_gamma   90.00
#
_symmetry.space_group_name_H-M   'P 1'
#
loop_
_entity.id
_entity.type
_entity.pdbx_description
1 polymer ?
#
loop_
_entity_poly.entity_id
_entity_poly.type
_entity_poly.pdbx_seq_one_letter_code
_entity_poly.pdbx_strand_id
1 'polypeptide(L)'
;MLRKWTLMALVAALVANACGDDSGATTSVASSGAAGGMDDGLFHPQPDGVMIAEAAACKVLQSAVKARAAKLHCAKTVYTCPNFLRVQYDPDCVLYDEGTVIACKKFYDAVSSCETLVEQDCVLVVYPGTEPQGCP
;
A
#
# COMPACT_ATOMS: atom_id res chain seq x y z
N MET A 1 -9.20 -51.99 0.74
CA MET A 1 -8.05 -51.98 1.66
C MET A 1 -8.28 -50.89 2.69
N LEU A 2 -8.71 -51.27 3.91
CA LEU A 2 -8.88 -50.37 5.05
C LEU A 2 -7.54 -50.25 5.79
N ARG A 3 -7.07 -49.02 6.03
CA ARG A 3 -6.28 -48.70 7.23
C ARG A 3 -6.71 -47.35 7.78
N LYS A 4 -7.60 -47.42 8.77
CA LYS A 4 -7.77 -46.44 9.85
C LYS A 4 -6.55 -46.52 10.79
N TRP A 5 -6.44 -45.53 11.70
CA TRP A 5 -5.61 -45.40 12.92
C TRP A 5 -4.68 -44.16 12.79
N THR A 6 -4.63 -43.17 13.70
CA THR A 6 -5.07 -43.06 15.10
C THR A 6 -5.20 -41.59 15.50
N LEU A 7 -6.08 -41.32 16.46
CA LEU A 7 -6.24 -40.06 17.21
C LEU A 7 -4.97 -39.69 18.01
N MET A 8 -4.77 -38.39 18.25
CA MET A 8 -4.65 -37.72 19.57
C MET A 8 -4.11 -36.29 19.33
N ALA A 9 -4.93 -35.26 19.43
CA ALA A 9 -5.30 -34.53 20.66
C ALA A 9 -4.18 -33.60 21.16
N LEU A 10 -4.41 -32.28 21.07
CA LEU A 10 -4.11 -31.38 22.19
C LEU A 10 -4.94 -30.09 22.04
N VAL A 11 -5.89 -29.91 22.96
CA VAL A 11 -6.54 -28.64 23.25
C VAL A 11 -5.66 -27.92 24.27
N ALA A 12 -5.26 -26.69 23.98
CA ALA A 12 -4.76 -25.77 24.99
C ALA A 12 -5.30 -24.37 24.67
N ALA A 13 -6.44 -24.05 25.26
CA ALA A 13 -6.89 -22.68 25.43
C ALA A 13 -6.16 -22.11 26.65
N LEU A 14 -5.34 -21.09 26.44
CA LEU A 14 -4.81 -20.24 27.50
C LEU A 14 -5.07 -18.79 27.11
N VAL A 15 -5.99 -18.21 27.86
CA VAL A 15 -6.26 -16.78 27.93
C VAL A 15 -5.20 -16.18 28.84
N ALA A 16 -4.42 -15.22 28.36
CA ALA A 16 -3.62 -14.35 29.22
C ALA A 16 -3.40 -13.00 28.54
N ASN A 17 -4.19 -12.03 29.00
CA ASN A 17 -3.95 -10.61 28.85
C ASN A 17 -2.77 -10.27 29.79
N ALA A 18 -1.59 -9.94 29.27
CA ALA A 18 -0.51 -9.36 30.07
C ALA A 18 0.46 -8.56 29.18
N CYS A 19 0.36 -7.24 29.33
CA CYS A 19 1.35 -6.23 29.01
C CYS A 19 2.62 -6.48 29.87
N GLY A 20 3.81 -6.38 29.29
CA GLY A 20 5.06 -6.52 30.04
C GLY A 20 6.28 -6.73 29.14
N ASP A 21 7.08 -5.68 29.06
CA ASP A 21 8.27 -5.50 28.22
C ASP A 21 9.49 -6.32 28.69
N ASP A 22 10.47 -6.37 27.78
CA ASP A 22 11.90 -6.64 27.89
C ASP A 22 12.50 -8.08 27.83
N SER A 23 13.16 -8.29 26.67
CA SER A 23 14.38 -9.05 26.41
C SER A 23 14.40 -10.59 26.42
N GLY A 24 14.64 -11.16 25.22
CA GLY A 24 15.58 -12.28 25.13
C GLY A 24 15.30 -13.38 24.11
N ALA A 25 15.63 -13.09 22.84
CA ALA A 25 16.33 -14.00 21.94
C ALA A 25 15.60 -15.21 21.28
N THR A 26 15.62 -15.13 19.94
CA THR A 26 15.66 -16.24 18.95
C THR A 26 14.36 -16.96 18.57
N THR A 27 13.69 -16.45 17.54
CA THR A 27 13.57 -17.15 16.25
C THR A 27 12.97 -16.19 15.23
N SER A 28 13.83 -15.53 14.46
CA SER A 28 13.45 -14.58 13.43
C SER A 28 12.86 -15.32 12.23
N VAL A 29 11.60 -15.75 12.33
CA VAL A 29 10.70 -15.78 11.17
C VAL A 29 10.27 -14.34 10.94
N ALA A 30 11.12 -13.59 10.24
CA ALA A 30 10.84 -12.20 9.93
C ALA A 30 9.63 -12.14 9.00
N SER A 31 8.47 -11.88 9.60
CA SER A 31 7.32 -11.26 8.97
C SER A 31 7.82 -10.12 8.08
N SER A 32 7.73 -10.34 6.78
CA SER A 32 7.91 -9.29 5.79
C SER A 32 6.69 -8.38 5.89
N GLY A 33 6.88 -7.17 6.40
CA GLY A 33 5.80 -6.19 6.57
C GLY A 33 6.00 -5.20 7.72
N ALA A 34 7.21 -5.01 8.22
CA ALA A 34 7.52 -3.84 9.03
C ALA A 34 7.70 -2.65 8.07
N ALA A 35 6.65 -1.83 7.96
CA ALA A 35 6.76 -0.46 7.49
C ALA A 35 7.82 0.25 8.35
N GLY A 36 9.03 0.40 7.81
CA GLY A 36 10.07 1.24 8.39
C GLY A 36 9.62 2.69 8.21
N GLY A 37 9.01 3.24 9.27
CA GLY A 37 8.39 4.56 9.26
C GLY A 37 9.38 5.67 8.95
N MET A 38 9.16 6.36 7.83
CA MET A 38 9.32 7.80 7.78
C MET A 38 8.02 8.35 8.36
N ASP A 39 8.03 8.88 9.58
CA ASP A 39 6.87 9.57 10.18
C ASP A 39 6.68 10.94 9.50
N ASP A 40 6.38 10.92 8.21
CA ASP A 40 6.06 12.11 7.40
C ASP A 40 4.54 12.31 7.28
N GLY A 41 3.74 11.45 7.91
CA GLY A 41 2.27 11.48 7.85
C GLY A 41 1.70 10.90 6.57
N LEU A 42 2.53 10.30 5.71
CA LEU A 42 2.11 9.69 4.44
C LEU A 42 1.99 8.17 4.57
N PHE A 43 1.18 7.57 3.69
CA PHE A 43 1.09 6.11 3.61
C PHE A 43 2.17 5.55 2.65
N HIS A 44 3.10 4.76 3.18
CA HIS A 44 4.23 4.15 2.45
C HIS A 44 4.04 2.62 2.30
N PRO A 45 3.40 2.15 1.22
CA PRO A 45 3.25 0.72 0.96
C PRO A 45 4.57 0.06 0.52
N GLN A 46 4.68 -1.25 0.79
CA GLN A 46 5.82 -2.05 0.34
C GLN A 46 5.71 -2.34 -1.17
N PRO A 47 6.80 -2.15 -1.95
CA PRO A 47 6.80 -2.47 -3.38
C PRO A 47 6.82 -3.99 -3.65
N ASP A 48 6.34 -4.41 -4.81
CA ASP A 48 6.35 -5.80 -5.26
C ASP A 48 7.35 -6.09 -6.41
N GLY A 49 7.99 -5.06 -6.96
CA GLY A 49 8.96 -5.16 -8.02
C GLY A 49 8.37 -5.16 -9.43
N VAL A 50 7.04 -5.13 -9.57
CA VAL A 50 6.36 -5.14 -10.87
C VAL A 50 6.20 -3.71 -11.36
N MET A 51 6.66 -3.44 -12.58
CA MET A 51 6.61 -2.09 -13.15
C MET A 51 5.30 -1.83 -13.89
N ILE A 52 4.67 -0.69 -13.63
CA ILE A 52 3.49 -0.19 -14.34
C ILE A 52 3.75 1.20 -14.94
N ALA A 53 3.20 1.44 -16.13
CA ALA A 53 3.31 2.74 -16.80
C ALA A 53 2.53 3.83 -16.07
N GLU A 54 3.08 5.05 -16.06
CA GLU A 54 2.50 6.25 -15.43
C GLU A 54 1.01 6.44 -15.75
N ALA A 55 0.62 6.33 -17.02
CA ALA A 55 -0.77 6.53 -17.44
C ALA A 55 -1.72 5.52 -16.79
N ALA A 56 -1.29 4.27 -16.64
CA ALA A 56 -2.08 3.21 -16.01
C ALA A 56 -2.13 3.41 -14.49
N ALA A 57 -1.00 3.66 -13.85
CA ALA A 57 -0.92 3.97 -12.42
C ALA A 57 -1.81 5.16 -12.05
N CYS A 58 -1.71 6.24 -12.82
CA CYS A 58 -2.48 7.46 -12.59
C CYS A 58 -3.99 7.22 -12.72
N LYS A 59 -4.42 6.49 -13.76
CA LYS A 59 -5.83 6.15 -13.96
C LYS A 59 -6.40 5.37 -12.78
N VAL A 60 -5.64 4.41 -12.25
CA VAL A 60 -6.05 3.59 -11.09
C VAL A 60 -6.31 4.48 -9.87
N LEU A 61 -5.33 5.32 -9.51
CA LEU A 61 -5.39 6.13 -8.29
C LEU A 61 -6.40 7.27 -8.42
N GLN A 62 -6.45 7.94 -9.56
CA GLN A 62 -7.43 8.99 -9.83
C GLN A 62 -8.87 8.45 -9.71
N SER A 63 -9.11 7.23 -10.22
CA SER A 63 -10.42 6.58 -10.12
C SER A 63 -10.77 6.25 -8.68
N ALA A 64 -9.81 5.77 -7.88
CA ALA A 64 -10.00 5.44 -6.47
C ALA A 64 -10.38 6.68 -5.65
N VAL A 65 -9.62 7.78 -5.80
CA VAL A 65 -9.86 9.03 -5.10
C VAL A 65 -11.22 9.62 -5.49
N LYS A 66 -11.56 9.67 -6.79
CA LYS A 66 -12.86 10.17 -7.26
C LYS A 66 -14.02 9.33 -6.72
N ALA A 67 -13.91 8.00 -6.78
CA ALA A 67 -14.93 7.10 -6.28
C ALA A 67 -15.13 7.27 -4.77
N ARG A 68 -14.03 7.42 -4.01
CA ARG A 68 -14.12 7.64 -2.57
C ARG A 68 -14.70 9.00 -2.22
N ALA A 69 -14.27 10.06 -2.90
CA ALA A 69 -14.81 11.41 -2.71
C ALA A 69 -16.33 11.44 -2.94
N ALA A 70 -16.80 10.78 -4.01
CA ALA A 70 -18.23 10.65 -4.30
C ALA A 70 -18.98 9.88 -3.18
N LYS A 71 -18.40 8.78 -2.67
CA LYS A 71 -18.99 7.99 -1.59
C LYS A 71 -19.06 8.73 -0.25
N LEU A 72 -18.06 9.55 0.04
CA LEU A 72 -18.00 10.38 1.26
C LEU A 72 -18.74 11.71 1.11
N HIS A 73 -19.27 12.01 -0.08
CA HIS A 73 -19.90 13.29 -0.41
C HIS A 73 -19.00 14.52 -0.18
N CYS A 74 -17.70 14.41 -0.46
CA CYS A 74 -16.78 15.56 -0.45
C CYS A 74 -16.36 16.03 -1.83
N ALA A 75 -16.05 17.32 -1.91
CA ALA A 75 -15.32 17.91 -3.01
C ALA A 75 -13.81 17.69 -2.79
N LYS A 76 -13.17 16.91 -3.67
CA LYS A 76 -11.70 16.87 -3.79
C LYS A 76 -11.34 17.22 -5.24
N THR A 77 -10.54 18.27 -5.41
CA THR A 77 -9.93 18.59 -6.71
C THR A 77 -8.85 17.56 -6.97
N VAL A 78 -8.98 16.80 -8.06
CA VAL A 78 -7.99 15.81 -8.46
C VAL A 78 -7.35 16.27 -9.76
N TYR A 79 -6.02 16.43 -9.76
CA TYR A 79 -5.27 16.77 -10.96
C TYR A 79 -5.51 15.75 -12.08
N THR A 80 -5.40 16.21 -13.33
CA THR A 80 -5.41 15.32 -14.49
C THR A 80 -4.14 14.48 -14.53
N CYS A 81 -4.22 13.29 -15.11
CA CYS A 81 -3.02 12.54 -15.43
C CYS A 81 -2.22 13.27 -16.52
N PRO A 82 -0.87 13.27 -16.47
CA PRO A 82 -0.01 12.64 -15.47
C PRO A 82 0.32 13.50 -14.24
N ASN A 83 -0.11 14.77 -14.20
CA ASN A 83 0.17 15.72 -13.12
C ASN A 83 -0.22 15.20 -11.72
N PHE A 84 -1.24 14.34 -11.62
CA PHE A 84 -1.59 13.66 -10.37
C PHE A 84 -0.41 12.89 -9.75
N LEU A 85 0.48 12.32 -10.56
CA LEU A 85 1.69 11.64 -10.11
C LEU A 85 2.92 12.54 -10.17
N ARG A 86 3.07 13.35 -11.23
CA ARG A 86 4.28 14.17 -11.45
C ARG A 86 4.49 15.29 -10.44
N VAL A 87 3.44 15.79 -9.79
CA VAL A 87 3.56 16.77 -8.69
C VAL A 87 4.44 16.25 -7.55
N GLN A 88 4.57 14.92 -7.41
CA GLN A 88 5.35 14.30 -6.34
C GLN A 88 6.74 13.81 -6.76
N TYR A 89 7.02 13.63 -8.07
CA TYR A 89 8.13 12.77 -8.49
C TYR A 89 9.04 13.26 -9.63
N ASP A 90 8.85 14.48 -10.16
CA ASP A 90 9.64 15.14 -11.24
C ASP A 90 10.99 14.45 -11.55
N PRO A 91 11.00 13.47 -12.49
CA PRO A 91 10.91 13.76 -13.92
C PRO A 91 9.79 13.03 -14.69
N ASP A 92 9.57 13.49 -15.92
CA ASP A 92 8.68 12.87 -16.91
C ASP A 92 9.10 11.43 -17.26
N CYS A 93 8.13 10.55 -17.56
CA CYS A 93 8.35 9.20 -18.11
C CYS A 93 8.98 8.15 -17.19
N VAL A 94 8.54 8.11 -15.93
CA VAL A 94 8.93 7.07 -14.97
C VAL A 94 7.97 5.87 -14.96
N LEU A 95 8.50 4.69 -14.68
CA LEU A 95 7.70 3.54 -14.27
C LEU A 95 7.46 3.58 -12.76
N TYR A 96 6.28 3.13 -12.34
CA TYR A 96 5.89 3.03 -10.94
C TYR A 96 5.84 1.56 -10.54
N ASP A 97 5.96 1.29 -9.25
CA ASP A 97 5.73 -0.04 -8.70
C ASP A 97 4.23 -0.34 -8.60
N GLU A 98 3.78 -1.39 -9.28
CA GLU A 98 2.37 -1.82 -9.31
C GLU A 98 1.87 -2.16 -7.90
N GLY A 99 2.68 -2.85 -7.10
CA GLY A 99 2.36 -3.18 -5.71
C GLY A 99 2.01 -1.94 -4.89
N THR A 100 2.82 -0.88 -4.99
CA THR A 100 2.53 0.40 -4.32
C THR A 100 1.28 1.08 -4.85
N VAL A 101 1.03 1.05 -6.17
CA VAL A 101 -0.21 1.60 -6.77
C VAL A 101 -1.45 0.87 -6.24
N ILE A 102 -1.43 -0.47 -6.19
CA ILE A 102 -2.55 -1.27 -5.70
C ILE A 102 -2.77 -1.05 -4.21
N ALA A 103 -1.71 -0.93 -3.42
CA ALA A 103 -1.82 -0.63 -2.00
C ALA A 103 -2.35 0.79 -1.75
N CYS A 104 -1.89 1.81 -2.48
CA CYS A 104 -2.43 3.16 -2.42
C CYS A 104 -3.91 3.21 -2.81
N LYS A 105 -4.32 2.45 -3.83
CA LYS A 105 -5.74 2.30 -4.18
C LYS A 105 -6.55 1.79 -2.99
N LYS A 106 -6.09 0.71 -2.33
CA LYS A 106 -6.76 0.13 -1.16
C LYS A 106 -6.82 1.12 0.01
N PHE A 107 -5.76 1.88 0.23
CA PHE A 107 -5.74 2.96 1.21
C PHE A 107 -6.87 3.97 0.94
N TYR A 108 -6.92 4.56 -0.25
CA TYR A 108 -7.98 5.50 -0.61
C TYR A 108 -9.39 4.89 -0.54
N ASP A 109 -9.55 3.62 -0.92
CA ASP A 109 -10.82 2.92 -0.81
C ASP A 109 -11.29 2.74 0.65
N ALA A 110 -10.36 2.71 1.62
CA ALA A 110 -10.62 2.50 3.05
C ALA A 110 -10.85 3.80 3.83
N VAL A 111 -10.35 4.95 3.35
CA VAL A 111 -10.41 6.26 4.03
C VAL A 111 -11.83 6.63 4.49
N SER A 112 -12.10 6.77 5.78
CA SER A 112 -13.45 7.00 6.32
C SER A 112 -13.91 8.46 6.39
N SER A 113 -13.01 9.43 6.18
CA SER A 113 -13.33 10.86 6.31
C SER A 113 -12.80 11.66 5.11
N CYS A 114 -13.45 12.79 4.84
CA CYS A 114 -13.03 13.70 3.78
C CYS A 114 -11.70 14.40 4.11
N GLU A 115 -11.46 14.68 5.38
CA GLU A 115 -10.19 15.26 5.89
C GLU A 115 -9.03 14.32 5.56
N THR A 116 -9.11 13.05 5.94
CA THR A 116 -8.09 12.05 5.60
C THR A 116 -7.94 11.89 4.08
N LEU A 117 -9.04 11.97 3.31
CA LEU A 117 -8.95 11.88 1.86
C LEU A 117 -8.23 13.08 1.24
N VAL A 118 -8.29 14.26 1.87
CA VAL A 118 -7.66 15.50 1.38
C VAL A 118 -6.23 15.64 1.86
N GLU A 119 -5.96 15.30 3.13
CA GLU A 119 -4.71 15.61 3.81
C GLU A 119 -3.70 14.46 3.81
N GLN A 120 -4.15 13.20 3.70
CA GLN A 120 -3.24 12.06 3.64
C GLN A 120 -3.03 11.60 2.20
N ASP A 121 -1.79 11.75 1.75
CA ASP A 121 -1.33 11.20 0.48
C ASP A 121 -0.66 9.84 0.66
N CYS A 122 -0.65 9.08 -0.43
CA CYS A 122 0.02 7.80 -0.51
C CYS A 122 1.26 7.93 -1.41
N VAL A 123 2.38 7.41 -0.92
CA VAL A 123 3.68 7.48 -1.60
C VAL A 123 3.84 6.25 -2.48
N LEU A 124 4.10 6.47 -3.76
CA LEU A 124 4.48 5.43 -4.70
C LEU A 124 5.98 5.24 -4.73
N VAL A 125 6.40 4.00 -5.00
CA VAL A 125 7.77 3.73 -5.40
C VAL A 125 7.90 3.98 -6.90
N VAL A 126 8.95 4.72 -7.26
CA VAL A 126 9.26 5.12 -8.63
C VAL A 126 10.57 4.47 -9.06
N TYR A 127 10.62 4.00 -10.30
CA TYR A 127 11.82 3.45 -10.91
C TYR A 127 12.44 4.48 -11.88
N PRO A 128 13.39 5.32 -11.42
CA PRO A 128 14.01 6.34 -12.26
C PRO A 128 14.86 5.70 -13.37
N GLY A 129 15.00 6.38 -14.52
CA GLY A 129 15.84 5.93 -15.64
C GLY A 129 15.30 4.69 -16.39
N THR A 130 14.04 4.32 -16.16
CA THR A 130 13.34 3.24 -16.90
C THR A 130 12.55 3.76 -18.11
N GLU A 131 12.90 4.97 -18.56
CA GLU A 131 12.29 5.63 -19.71
C GLU A 131 12.42 4.72 -20.95
N PRO A 132 11.31 4.27 -21.57
CA PRO A 132 11.40 3.68 -22.89
C PRO A 132 11.89 4.78 -23.82
N GLN A 133 13.01 4.54 -24.53
CA GLN A 133 13.72 5.50 -25.38
C GLN A 133 12.82 6.63 -25.95
N GLY A 134 12.89 7.80 -25.32
CA GLY A 134 12.11 8.98 -25.71
C GLY A 134 10.74 9.05 -25.04
N CYS A 135 10.58 10.05 -24.18
CA CYS A 135 9.28 10.67 -23.95
C CYS A 135 8.73 11.18 -25.30
N PRO A 136 7.48 10.88 -25.68
CA PRO A 136 6.87 11.48 -26.85
C PRO A 136 6.68 13.00 -26.70
#